data_AF-A0A3S3MP45-F1
#
_entry.id   AF-A0A3S3MP45-F1
#
_cell.length_a   1.000
_cell.length_b   1.000
_cell.length_c   1.000
_cell.angle_alpha   90.00
_cell.angle_beta   90.00
_cell.angle_gamma   90.00
#
_symmetry.space_group_name_H-M   'P 1'
#
loop_
_entity.id
_entity.type
_entity.pdbx_description
1 polymer ?
#
loop_
_entity_poly.entity_id
_entity_poly.type
_entity_poly.pdbx_seq_one_letter_code
_entity_poly.pdbx_strand_id
1 'polypeptide(L)'
;MPYLQVGTPVDMDFNPSRVPSRINVGQIFECSLGLAGYLFDRHYRIAPFDETYEQGASRRLVFPKLYLASKQTANLWVFEPMYPGRSRIFDGITGDPFEQPIIIGKSYILKLIHQRCLLINRIILELVRKLRSLEEQYLNPRQVIKNKEWK
;
A
#
# COMPACT_ATOMS: atom_id res chain seq x y z
N MET A 1 -10.93 10.05 0.55
CA MET A 1 -10.43 8.87 1.29
C MET A 1 -11.13 8.83 2.63
N PRO A 2 -11.49 7.65 3.16
CA PRO A 2 -11.96 7.51 4.52
C PRO A 2 -10.97 8.12 5.52
N TYR A 3 -11.45 8.63 6.63
CA TYR A 3 -10.62 9.23 7.67
C TYR A 3 -10.98 8.75 9.08
N LEU A 4 -9.97 8.73 9.94
CA LEU A 4 -10.06 8.29 11.33
C LEU A 4 -10.77 9.34 12.20
N GLN A 5 -11.17 8.96 13.42
CA GLN A 5 -11.74 9.87 14.43
C GLN A 5 -10.85 11.08 14.72
N VAL A 6 -9.53 10.94 14.53
CA VAL A 6 -8.52 11.98 14.74
C VAL A 6 -8.42 12.94 13.54
N GLY A 7 -9.15 12.68 12.46
CA GLY A 7 -9.12 13.46 11.21
C GLY A 7 -8.04 12.99 10.21
N THR A 8 -7.21 12.02 10.59
CA THR A 8 -6.16 11.49 9.70
C THR A 8 -6.79 10.66 8.57
N PRO A 9 -6.54 11.00 7.29
CA PRO A 9 -7.02 10.19 6.17
C PRO A 9 -6.23 8.87 6.06
N VAL A 10 -6.88 7.84 5.50
CA VAL A 10 -6.25 6.56 5.21
C VAL A 10 -5.42 6.64 3.92
N ASP A 11 -4.25 6.00 3.93
CA ASP A 11 -3.32 5.98 2.79
C ASP A 11 -3.75 5.00 1.69
N MET A 12 -4.25 3.82 2.07
CA MET A 12 -4.61 2.74 1.16
C MET A 12 -5.83 1.97 1.68
N ASP A 13 -6.75 1.66 0.77
CA ASP A 13 -7.92 0.83 1.04
C ASP A 13 -7.80 -0.51 0.30
N PHE A 14 -8.11 -1.60 0.99
CA PHE A 14 -8.05 -2.96 0.46
C PHE A 14 -9.44 -3.58 0.42
N ASN A 15 -9.85 -4.03 -0.77
CA ASN A 15 -11.13 -4.71 -0.92
C ASN A 15 -11.16 -6.05 -0.16
N PRO A 16 -12.08 -6.24 0.81
CA PRO A 16 -12.19 -7.44 1.62
C PRO A 16 -12.54 -8.70 0.80
N SER A 17 -13.15 -8.58 -0.39
CA SER A 17 -13.49 -9.76 -1.21
C SER A 17 -12.26 -10.56 -1.67
N ARG A 18 -11.07 -9.94 -1.71
CA ARG A 18 -9.82 -10.63 -2.01
C ARG A 18 -9.21 -11.34 -0.80
N VAL A 19 -9.77 -11.10 0.41
CA VAL A 19 -9.20 -11.62 1.65
C VAL A 19 -9.38 -13.13 1.78
N PRO A 20 -10.59 -13.71 1.63
CA PRO A 20 -10.79 -15.16 1.81
C PRO A 20 -10.10 -16.02 0.74
N SER A 21 -9.87 -15.45 -0.44
CA SER A 21 -9.38 -16.20 -1.60
C SER A 21 -7.85 -16.19 -1.75
N ARG A 22 -7.16 -15.17 -1.24
CA ARG A 22 -5.72 -14.97 -1.50
C ARG A 22 -4.93 -14.28 -0.38
N ILE A 23 -5.58 -13.79 0.68
CA ILE A 23 -4.86 -13.15 1.79
C ILE A 23 -4.58 -14.18 2.86
N ASN A 24 -3.35 -14.12 3.34
CA ASN A 24 -2.94 -14.82 4.53
C ASN A 24 -3.51 -14.08 5.74
N VAL A 25 -4.19 -14.80 6.63
CA VAL A 25 -4.69 -14.25 7.90
C VAL A 25 -3.60 -13.49 8.67
N GLY A 26 -2.34 -13.90 8.52
CA GLY A 26 -1.18 -13.18 9.04
C GLY A 26 -1.07 -11.71 8.62
N GLN A 27 -1.49 -11.31 7.42
CA GLN A 27 -1.45 -9.90 6.99
C GLN A 27 -2.43 -9.03 7.80
N ILE A 28 -3.55 -9.60 8.23
CA ILE A 28 -4.53 -8.91 9.08
C ILE A 28 -3.91 -8.64 10.46
N PHE A 29 -3.22 -9.64 11.02
CA PHE A 29 -2.53 -9.50 12.30
C PHE A 29 -1.29 -8.62 12.22
N GLU A 30 -0.54 -8.66 11.12
CA GLU A 30 0.57 -7.75 10.84
C GLU A 30 0.08 -6.30 10.84
N CYS A 31 -1.00 -6.01 10.11
CA CYS A 31 -1.60 -4.68 10.04
C CYS A 31 -2.02 -4.17 11.43
N SER A 32 -2.69 -5.02 12.19
CA SER A 32 -3.17 -4.73 13.55
C SER A 32 -2.00 -4.52 14.54
N LEU A 33 -0.98 -5.37 14.50
CA LEU A 33 0.19 -5.24 15.37
C LEU A 33 1.06 -4.04 14.98
N GLY A 34 1.17 -3.74 13.68
CA GLY A 34 1.84 -2.56 13.17
C GLY A 34 1.20 -1.27 13.65
N LEU A 35 -0.14 -1.24 13.81
CA LEU A 35 -0.83 -0.11 14.44
C LEU A 35 -0.43 0.06 15.90
N ALA A 36 -0.40 -1.04 16.68
CA ALA A 36 0.05 -1.00 18.06
C ALA A 36 1.53 -0.56 18.16
N GLY A 37 2.37 -0.99 17.21
CA GLY A 37 3.78 -0.57 17.11
C GLY A 37 3.93 0.91 16.82
N TYR A 38 3.15 1.44 15.88
CA TYR A 38 3.11 2.85 15.56
C TYR A 38 2.70 3.72 16.76
N LEU A 39 1.67 3.30 17.51
CA LEU A 39 1.20 4.03 18.69
C LEU A 39 2.21 4.01 19.86
N PHE A 40 3.00 2.95 19.97
CA PHE A 40 4.03 2.82 21.01
C PHE A 40 5.41 3.30 20.59
N ASP A 41 5.57 3.71 19.33
CA ASP A 41 6.88 3.95 18.71
C ASP A 41 7.84 2.75 18.91
N ARG A 42 7.34 1.55 18.60
CA ARG A 42 8.07 0.28 18.78
C ARG A 42 7.96 -0.61 17.56
N HIS A 43 9.04 -1.34 17.31
CA HIS A 43 9.07 -2.41 16.32
C HIS A 43 8.86 -3.76 17.01
N TYR A 44 7.98 -4.57 16.43
CA TYR A 44 7.73 -5.93 16.88
C TYR A 44 8.42 -6.93 15.97
N ARG A 45 9.05 -7.94 16.56
CA ARG A 45 9.59 -9.11 15.87
C ARG A 45 8.83 -10.33 16.34
N ILE A 46 8.24 -11.06 15.38
CA ILE A 46 7.49 -12.29 15.64
C ILE A 46 8.29 -13.47 15.10
N ALA A 47 8.32 -14.57 15.85
CA ALA A 47 8.88 -15.82 15.35
C ALA A 47 7.95 -16.44 14.31
N PRO A 48 8.48 -16.99 13.19
CA PRO A 48 7.64 -17.70 12.23
C PRO A 48 6.88 -18.87 12.88
N PHE A 49 5.68 -19.17 12.37
CA PHE A 49 4.87 -20.32 12.77
C PHE A 49 4.47 -20.33 14.26
N ASP A 50 4.00 -19.20 14.80
CA ASP A 50 3.49 -19.11 16.17
C ASP A 50 2.25 -19.99 16.42
N GLU A 51 1.40 -20.17 15.41
CA GLU A 51 0.18 -20.99 15.52
C GLU A 51 0.42 -22.50 15.65
N THR A 52 1.64 -23.01 15.42
CA THR A 52 1.94 -24.44 15.60
C THR A 52 2.08 -24.82 17.08
N TYR A 53 2.40 -23.86 17.94
CA TYR A 53 2.59 -24.06 19.38
C TYR A 53 1.27 -23.92 20.13
N GLU A 54 0.45 -22.93 19.77
CA GLU A 54 -0.85 -22.69 20.39
C GLU A 54 -1.89 -22.24 19.37
N GLN A 55 -3.11 -22.81 19.45
CA GLN A 55 -4.23 -22.33 18.66
C GLN A 55 -4.56 -20.87 19.00
N GLY A 56 -4.53 -20.01 18.00
CA GLY A 56 -4.85 -18.58 18.14
C GLY A 56 -3.76 -17.76 18.83
N ALA A 57 -2.51 -18.22 18.84
CA ALA A 57 -1.34 -17.48 19.35
C ALA A 57 -1.30 -16.02 18.83
N SER A 58 -1.50 -15.82 17.52
CA SER A 58 -1.57 -14.51 16.87
C SER A 58 -2.56 -13.56 17.54
N ARG A 59 -3.79 -14.03 17.82
CA ARG A 59 -4.85 -13.22 18.45
C ARG A 59 -4.49 -12.87 19.90
N ARG A 60 -3.99 -13.85 20.65
CA ARG A 60 -3.55 -13.68 22.05
C ARG A 60 -2.39 -12.69 22.16
N LEU A 61 -1.55 -12.60 21.13
CA LEU A 61 -0.45 -11.64 21.10
C LEU A 61 -0.93 -10.23 20.71
N VAL A 62 -1.74 -10.13 19.66
CA VAL A 62 -2.11 -8.83 19.05
C VAL A 62 -3.15 -8.08 19.88
N PHE A 63 -4.23 -8.73 20.31
CA PHE A 63 -5.35 -8.04 20.95
C PHE A 63 -4.99 -7.38 22.28
N PRO A 64 -4.21 -8.01 23.19
CA PRO A 64 -3.76 -7.34 24.40
C PRO A 64 -2.86 -6.15 24.10
N LYS A 65 -2.00 -6.22 23.07
CA LYS A 65 -1.14 -5.10 22.67
C LYS A 65 -1.95 -3.93 22.13
N LEU A 66 -2.97 -4.19 21.32
CA LEU A 66 -3.91 -3.16 20.86
C LEU A 66 -4.70 -2.54 22.02
N TYR A 67 -5.18 -3.38 22.94
CA TYR A 67 -5.89 -2.91 24.13
C TYR A 67 -5.01 -1.99 24.98
N LEU A 68 -3.77 -2.41 25.25
CA LEU A 68 -2.78 -1.59 25.96
C LEU A 68 -2.48 -0.28 25.21
N ALA A 69 -2.36 -0.33 23.88
CA ALA A 69 -2.10 0.85 23.05
C ALA A 69 -3.25 1.86 23.14
N SER A 70 -4.50 1.37 23.09
CA SER A 70 -5.69 2.20 23.26
C SER A 70 -5.73 2.87 24.63
N LYS A 71 -5.39 2.14 25.70
CA LYS A 71 -5.34 2.68 27.06
C LYS A 71 -4.25 3.73 27.25
N GLN A 72 -3.06 3.51 26.70
CA GLN A 72 -1.92 4.39 26.92
C GLN A 72 -1.96 5.67 26.07
N THR A 73 -2.51 5.60 24.85
CA THR A 73 -2.59 6.78 23.95
C THR A 73 -3.88 7.59 24.12
N ALA A 74 -4.75 7.22 25.07
CA ALA A 74 -6.11 7.77 25.26
C ALA A 74 -7.01 7.70 24.01
N ASN A 75 -6.60 6.94 22.99
CA ASN A 75 -7.31 6.74 21.75
C ASN A 75 -8.26 5.54 21.89
N LEU A 76 -9.47 5.80 22.36
CA LEU A 76 -10.51 4.78 22.54
C LEU A 76 -10.91 4.09 21.23
N TRP A 77 -10.74 4.76 20.09
CA TRP A 77 -11.08 4.24 18.78
C TRP A 77 -10.19 3.08 18.29
N VAL A 78 -8.99 2.93 18.87
CA VAL A 78 -8.02 1.89 18.48
C VAL A 78 -8.49 0.49 18.89
N PHE A 79 -9.28 0.38 19.96
CA PHE A 79 -9.78 -0.90 20.43
C PHE A 79 -11.21 -0.79 20.96
N GLU A 80 -12.16 -1.33 20.20
CA GLU A 80 -13.55 -1.46 20.62
C GLU A 80 -13.78 -2.83 21.28
N PRO A 81 -14.30 -2.90 22.53
CA PRO A 81 -14.53 -4.17 23.21
C PRO A 81 -15.50 -5.12 22.49
N MET A 82 -16.46 -4.54 21.76
CA MET A 82 -17.46 -5.30 21.00
C MET A 82 -16.88 -5.87 19.69
N TYR A 83 -15.84 -5.23 19.14
CA TYR A 83 -15.22 -5.59 17.87
C TYR A 83 -13.67 -5.47 17.96
N PRO A 84 -12.99 -6.46 18.56
CA PRO A 84 -11.54 -6.37 18.78
C PRO A 84 -10.78 -6.25 17.46
N GLY A 85 -9.93 -5.23 17.36
CA GLY A 85 -9.11 -4.95 16.17
C GLY A 85 -9.85 -4.27 15.01
N ARG A 86 -11.11 -3.85 15.22
CA ARG A 86 -11.85 -3.02 14.28
C ARG A 86 -12.12 -1.65 14.89
N SER A 87 -12.21 -0.65 14.03
CA SER A 87 -12.41 0.74 14.39
C SER A 87 -13.46 1.35 13.47
N ARG A 88 -14.24 2.30 13.98
CA ARG A 88 -15.14 3.10 13.15
C ARG A 88 -14.33 4.06 12.27
N ILE A 89 -14.78 4.28 11.05
CA ILE A 89 -14.18 5.21 10.10
C ILE A 89 -15.30 6.11 9.58
N PHE A 90 -14.95 7.28 9.06
CA PHE A 90 -15.89 8.18 8.42
C PHE A 90 -15.61 8.26 6.93
N ASP A 91 -16.67 8.37 6.14
CA ASP A 91 -16.54 8.63 4.72
C ASP A 91 -15.99 10.05 4.49
N GLY A 92 -14.98 10.17 3.63
CA GLY A 92 -14.36 11.44 3.28
C GLY A 92 -15.23 12.35 2.40
N ILE A 93 -16.31 11.82 1.82
CA ILE A 93 -17.23 12.61 0.97
C ILE A 93 -18.45 13.07 1.78
N THR A 94 -19.19 12.14 2.37
CA THR A 94 -20.42 12.47 3.12
C THR A 94 -20.14 12.91 4.56
N GLY A 95 -19.05 12.44 5.16
CA GLY A 95 -18.75 12.65 6.59
C GLY A 95 -19.47 11.68 7.52
N ASP A 96 -20.34 10.81 6.99
CA ASP A 96 -21.07 9.83 7.78
C ASP A 96 -20.17 8.66 8.22
N PRO A 97 -20.40 8.09 9.41
CA PRO A 97 -19.69 6.89 9.84
C PRO A 97 -20.13 5.67 9.02
N PHE A 98 -19.19 4.77 8.72
CA PHE A 98 -19.54 3.48 8.13
C PHE A 98 -20.43 2.66 9.07
N GLU A 99 -21.38 1.92 8.49
CA GLU A 99 -22.32 1.08 9.24
C GLU A 99 -21.62 -0.01 10.06
N GLN A 100 -20.58 -0.62 9.48
CA GLN A 100 -19.78 -1.67 10.10
C GLN A 100 -18.38 -1.14 10.45
N PRO A 101 -17.82 -1.53 11.61
CA PRO A 101 -16.45 -1.19 11.94
C PRO A 101 -15.48 -1.99 11.05
N ILE A 102 -14.40 -1.33 10.65
CA ILE A 102 -13.46 -1.83 9.64
C ILE A 102 -12.10 -2.06 10.31
N ILE A 103 -11.33 -3.03 9.80
CA ILE A 103 -9.96 -3.27 10.29
C ILE A 103 -9.05 -2.16 9.76
N ILE A 104 -8.36 -1.50 10.68
CA ILE A 104 -7.39 -0.46 10.36
C ILE A 104 -6.06 -0.86 10.96
N GLY A 105 -4.99 -0.54 10.25
CA GLY A 105 -3.68 -0.58 10.86
C GLY A 105 -2.56 -0.11 9.95
N LYS A 106 -1.35 -0.53 10.29
CA LYS A 106 -0.14 -0.19 9.54
C LYS A 106 0.48 -1.48 9.04
N SER A 107 0.38 -1.72 7.73
CA SER A 107 1.01 -2.86 7.07
C SER A 107 2.23 -2.42 6.28
N TYR A 108 3.20 -3.31 6.15
CA TYR A 108 4.36 -3.09 5.33
C TYR A 108 4.10 -3.51 3.87
N ILE A 109 4.11 -2.53 2.97
CA ILE A 109 3.84 -2.76 1.55
C ILE A 109 5.10 -2.51 0.74
N LEU A 110 5.52 -3.51 -0.04
CA LEU A 110 6.64 -3.40 -0.95
C LEU A 110 6.19 -2.89 -2.31
N LYS A 111 6.94 -1.92 -2.86
CA LYS A 111 6.82 -1.50 -4.24
C LYS A 111 7.60 -2.46 -5.13
N LEU A 112 6.90 -3.28 -5.90
CA LEU A 112 7.52 -4.20 -6.85
C LEU A 112 7.87 -3.49 -8.16
N ILE A 113 8.98 -3.90 -8.77
CA ILE A 113 9.39 -3.46 -10.10
C ILE A 113 8.70 -4.34 -11.14
N HIS A 114 7.87 -3.76 -11.99
CA HIS A 114 7.23 -4.48 -13.08
C HIS A 114 8.11 -4.46 -14.34
N GLN A 115 8.83 -5.56 -14.59
CA GLN A 115 9.83 -5.67 -15.66
C GLN A 115 9.27 -5.40 -17.07
N ARG A 116 8.01 -5.76 -17.33
CA ARG A 116 7.41 -5.58 -18.67
C ARG A 116 7.18 -4.09 -19.00
N CYS A 117 6.81 -3.28 -18.01
CA CYS A 117 6.69 -1.82 -18.18
C CYS A 117 8.07 -1.16 -18.36
N LEU A 118 9.10 -1.65 -17.67
CA LEU A 118 10.47 -1.19 -17.90
C LEU A 118 10.95 -1.52 -19.31
N LEU A 119 10.59 -2.70 -19.83
CA LEU A 119 10.94 -3.10 -21.18
C LEU A 119 10.25 -2.22 -22.23
N ILE A 120 8.95 -1.93 -22.05
CA ILE A 120 8.19 -1.03 -22.93
C ILE A 120 8.81 0.37 -22.92
N ASN A 121 9.10 0.94 -21.75
CA ASN A 121 9.75 2.25 -21.65
C ASN A 121 11.13 2.26 -22.31
N ARG A 122 11.90 1.17 -22.19
CA ARG A 122 13.20 1.04 -22.85
C ARG A 122 13.08 1.01 -24.37
N ILE A 123 12.13 0.23 -24.91
CA ILE A 123 11.85 0.15 -26.35
C ILE A 123 11.38 1.51 -26.89
N ILE A 124 10.47 2.19 -26.18
CA ILE A 124 9.99 3.52 -26.57
C ILE A 124 11.14 4.53 -26.59
N LEU A 125 11.99 4.54 -25.56
CA LEU A 125 13.16 5.43 -25.52
C LEU A 125 14.17 5.13 -26.65
N GLU A 126 14.35 3.86 -27.00
CA GLU A 126 15.19 3.46 -28.14
C GLU A 126 14.59 3.91 -29.48
N LEU A 127 13.28 3.77 -29.65
CA LEU A 127 12.56 4.25 -30.83
C LEU A 127 12.63 5.77 -30.96
N VAL A 128 12.42 6.51 -29.87
CA VAL A 128 12.53 7.98 -29.85
C VAL A 128 13.95 8.43 -30.16
N ARG A 129 14.98 7.76 -29.64
CA ARG A 129 16.38 8.06 -30.00
C ARG A 129 16.66 7.80 -31.47
N LYS A 130 16.18 6.69 -32.02
CA LYS A 130 16.33 6.36 -33.46
C LYS A 130 15.61 7.38 -34.35
N LEU A 131 14.38 7.76 -33.99
CA LEU A 131 13.62 8.76 -34.73
C LEU A 131 14.32 10.12 -34.69
N ARG A 132 14.85 10.55 -33.53
CA ARG A 132 15.63 11.80 -33.41
C ARG A 132 16.90 11.78 -34.27
N SER A 133 17.63 10.66 -34.29
CA SER A 133 18.83 10.55 -35.14
C SER A 133 18.49 10.58 -36.64
N LEU A 134 17.33 10.05 -37.03
CA LEU A 134 16.84 10.12 -38.41
C LEU A 134 16.42 11.55 -38.76
N GLU A 135 15.69 12.24 -37.87
CA GLU A 135 15.37 13.66 -38.06
C GLU A 135 16.63 14.51 -38.23
N GLU A 136 17.67 14.34 -37.40
CA GLU A 136 18.94 15.06 -37.55
C GLU A 136 19.67 14.76 -38.88
N GLN A 137 19.51 13.56 -39.43
CA GLN A 137 20.08 13.18 -40.73
C GLN A 137 19.33 13.82 -41.90
N TYR A 138 18.00 13.88 -41.84
CA TYR A 138 17.15 14.38 -42.94
C TYR A 138 16.87 15.89 -42.88
N LEU A 139 16.93 16.53 -41.71
CA LEU A 139 16.73 17.98 -41.55
C LEU A 139 18.01 18.80 -41.71
N ASN A 140 19.19 18.19 -41.94
CA ASN A 140 20.41 18.94 -42.16
C ASN A 140 20.42 19.54 -43.59
N PRO A 141 20.20 20.86 -43.77
CA PRO A 141 19.97 21.46 -45.09
C PRO A 141 21.20 21.39 -46.02
N ARG A 142 22.36 20.96 -45.52
CA ARG A 142 23.59 20.77 -46.30
C ARG A 142 23.61 19.47 -47.12
N GLN A 143 22.78 18.46 -46.82
CA GLN A 143 22.73 17.22 -47.61
C GLN A 143 21.65 17.22 -48.70
N VAL A 144 20.55 17.94 -48.51
CA VAL A 144 19.46 18.00 -49.50
C VAL A 144 19.88 18.73 -50.79
N ILE A 145 20.85 19.65 -50.71
CA ILE A 145 21.33 20.40 -51.87
C ILE A 145 22.27 19.57 -52.77
N LYS A 146 22.89 18.50 -52.25
CA LYS A 146 23.82 17.67 -53.05
C LYS A 146 23.14 16.60 -53.92
N ASN A 147 21.85 16.33 -53.73
CA ASN A 147 21.11 15.32 -54.52
C ASN A 147 20.18 15.92 -55.58
N LYS A 148 20.30 17.22 -55.90
CA LYS A 148 19.56 17.88 -56.98
C LYS A 148 20.39 18.18 -58.24
N GLU A 149 21.55 17.55 -58.40
CA GLU A 149 22.34 17.58 -59.64
C GLU A 149 22.58 16.17 -60.18
N TRP A 150 21.53 15.51 -60.66
CA TRP A 150 21.68 14.46 -61.67
C TRP A 150 20.52 14.58 -62.67
N LYS A 151 20.90 15.06 -63.86
CA LYS A 151 20.33 14.93 -65.22
C LYS A 151 18.91 14.42 -65.38
#